data_AF-A0A1Z5HX49-F1
#
_entry.id   AF-A0A1Z5HX49-F1
#
_cell.length_a   1.000
_cell.length_b   1.000
_cell.length_c   1.000
_cell.angle_alpha   90.00
_cell.angle_beta   90.00
_cell.angle_gamma   90.00
#
_symmetry.space_group_name_H-M   'P 1'
#
loop_
_entity.id
_entity.type
_entity.pdbx_description
1 polymer ?
#
loop_
_entity_poly.entity_id
_entity_poly.type
_entity_poly.pdbx_seq_one_letter_code
_entity_poly.pdbx_strand_id
1 'polypeptide(L)'
;TPQGGVISPLLANLFLHYAFDMWMQRNCPSIPFERFADDIICHCKSEAQARWLLAKLRERFFRCRLELHPEKTKIVYCKDDDRQGSYPQEKFDFLGYTFRPRRSKNRHGKYFINFSPGVSNKAAKKMRQTIREWKLHLRSDKELEDIARMFNPVLRGWINYFKHYYKSAMYPTLRYLDTVLVKWAMRKYKKLKNHKRRAEQWLRRIAERQPWLFAHWQLLKAAGQ
;
A
#
# COMPACT_ATOMS: atom_id res chain seq x y z
N THR A 1 11.33 1.76 27.13
CA THR A 1 10.21 0.95 27.64
C THR A 1 10.39 -0.48 27.16
N PRO A 2 10.02 -1.52 27.94
CA PRO A 2 10.02 -2.88 27.41
C PRO A 2 9.07 -2.94 26.20
N GLN A 3 9.60 -3.42 25.07
CA GLN A 3 8.80 -3.62 23.86
C GLN A 3 7.73 -4.69 24.18
N GLY A 4 6.45 -4.30 24.22
CA GLY A 4 5.33 -5.20 24.55
C GLY A 4 4.47 -4.78 25.74
N GLY A 5 4.87 -3.76 26.52
CA GLY A 5 3.97 -3.17 27.52
C GLY A 5 2.77 -2.47 26.87
N VAL A 6 1.55 -2.77 27.33
CA VAL A 6 0.29 -2.20 26.79
C VAL A 6 0.30 -0.65 26.80
N ILE A 7 1.02 -0.05 27.75
CA ILE A 7 1.16 1.41 27.89
C ILE A 7 2.25 2.04 27.00
N SER A 8 3.17 1.23 26.45
CA SER A 8 4.31 1.72 25.68
C SER A 8 3.93 2.57 24.46
N PRO A 9 2.89 2.20 23.65
CA PRO A 9 2.45 3.03 22.53
C PRO A 9 1.87 4.38 22.96
N LEU A 10 1.21 4.43 24.13
CA LEU A 10 0.65 5.67 24.67
C LEU A 10 1.77 6.62 25.08
N LEU A 11 2.76 6.12 25.83
CA LEU A 11 3.91 6.92 26.28
C LEU A 11 4.73 7.43 25.10
N ALA A 12 4.95 6.60 24.07
CA ALA A 12 5.66 7.02 22.86
C ALA A 12 4.91 8.14 22.13
N ASN A 13 3.58 8.03 22.00
CA ASN A 13 2.77 9.07 21.37
C ASN A 13 2.73 10.37 22.18
N LEU A 14 2.59 10.27 23.51
CA LEU A 14 2.62 11.44 24.39
C LEU A 14 3.98 12.16 24.31
N PHE A 15 5.07 11.39 24.31
CA PHE A 15 6.40 11.95 24.17
C PHE A 15 6.55 12.69 22.84
N LEU A 16 6.20 12.06 21.71
CA LEU A 16 6.29 12.68 20.39
C LEU A 16 5.34 13.87 20.22
N HIS A 17 4.22 13.89 20.94
CA HIS A 17 3.34 15.05 20.95
C HIS A 17 4.06 16.32 21.44
N TYR A 18 4.83 16.24 22.52
CA TYR A 18 5.59 17.40 23.03
C TYR A 18 6.93 17.59 22.33
N ALA A 19 7.62 16.50 22.00
CA ALA A 19 8.93 16.55 21.35
C ALA A 19 8.83 17.10 19.92
N PHE A 20 7.78 16.72 19.19
CA PHE A 20 7.58 17.03 17.77
C PHE A 20 6.32 17.85 17.51
N ASP A 21 5.10 17.35 17.78
CA ASP A 21 3.85 17.97 17.29
C ASP A 21 3.71 19.44 17.77
N MET A 22 3.75 19.66 19.09
CA MET A 22 3.64 20.99 19.68
C MET A 22 4.84 21.89 19.34
N TRP A 23 6.02 21.29 19.18
CA TRP A 23 7.22 22.04 18.80
C TRP A 23 7.11 22.55 17.36
N MET A 24 6.64 21.71 16.43
CA MET A 24 6.37 22.08 15.04
C MET A 24 5.32 23.19 14.95
N GLN A 25 4.22 23.07 15.68
CA GLN A 25 3.17 24.10 15.71
C GLN A 25 3.69 25.47 16.17
N ARG A 26 4.61 25.50 17.15
CA ARG A 26 5.17 26.75 17.69
C ARG A 26 6.29 27.35 16.83
N ASN A 27 7.19 26.51 16.33
CA ASN A 27 8.44 26.97 15.69
C ASN A 27 8.37 26.96 14.16
N CYS A 28 7.46 26.17 13.58
CA CYS A 28 7.32 25.97 12.15
C CYS A 28 5.83 25.93 11.72
N PRO A 29 4.98 26.89 12.14
CA PRO A 29 3.53 26.84 11.92
C PRO A 29 3.11 26.81 10.44
N SER A 30 3.99 27.27 9.54
CA SER A 30 3.74 27.31 8.09
C SER A 30 4.06 26.00 7.37
N ILE A 31 4.55 24.97 8.07
CA ILE A 31 4.94 23.67 7.51
C ILE A 31 3.95 22.60 7.99
N PRO A 32 3.00 22.18 7.15
CA PRO A 32 2.10 21.06 7.48
C PRO A 32 2.87 19.75 7.65
N PHE A 33 2.35 18.86 8.47
CA PHE A 33 2.91 17.53 8.68
C PHE A 33 1.83 16.51 9.01
N GLU A 34 2.15 15.24 8.74
CA GLU A 34 1.36 14.07 9.11
C GLU A 34 2.24 13.17 9.96
N ARG A 35 1.71 12.73 11.10
CA ARG A 35 2.38 11.77 11.98
C ARG A 35 1.49 10.56 12.19
N PHE A 36 2.10 9.39 12.08
CA PHE A 36 1.50 8.12 12.48
C PHE A 36 2.51 7.35 13.34
N ALA A 37 2.26 7.30 14.65
CA ALA A 37 3.24 6.82 15.62
C ALA A 37 4.59 7.54 15.45
N ASP A 38 5.63 6.83 15.03
CA ASP A 38 6.99 7.30 14.76
C ASP A 38 7.23 7.72 13.30
N ASP A 39 6.37 7.32 12.36
CA ASP A 39 6.47 7.72 10.96
C ASP A 39 5.91 9.15 10.79
N ILE A 40 6.76 10.07 10.31
CA ILE A 40 6.44 11.49 10.15
C ILE A 40 6.74 11.94 8.72
N ILE A 41 5.83 12.70 8.12
CA ILE A 41 6.00 13.42 6.86
C ILE A 41 5.85 14.92 7.13
N CYS A 42 6.76 15.74 6.58
CA CYS A 42 6.66 17.19 6.63
C CYS A 42 6.58 17.76 5.20
N HIS A 43 5.62 18.64 4.95
CA HIS A 43 5.37 19.24 3.65
C HIS A 43 6.10 20.57 3.48
N CYS A 44 7.26 20.53 2.81
CA CYS A 44 8.05 21.72 2.51
C CYS A 44 7.79 22.21 1.08
N LYS A 45 7.78 23.53 0.89
CA LYS A 45 7.57 24.19 -0.42
C LYS A 45 8.82 24.19 -1.30
N SER A 46 10.01 24.09 -0.69
CA SER A 46 11.30 24.09 -1.39
C SER A 46 12.30 23.16 -0.72
N GLU A 47 13.34 22.78 -1.46
CA GLU A 47 14.44 22.00 -0.92
C GLU A 47 15.19 22.73 0.18
N ALA A 48 15.39 24.05 0.04
CA ALA A 48 16.03 24.88 1.06
C ALA A 48 15.25 24.83 2.39
N GLN A 49 13.92 24.94 2.32
CA GLN A 49 13.06 24.81 3.51
C GLN A 49 13.15 23.40 4.11
N ALA A 50 13.17 22.36 3.28
CA ALA A 50 13.30 20.98 3.75
C ALA A 50 14.64 20.72 4.46
N ARG A 51 15.75 21.21 3.90
CA ARG A 51 17.10 21.11 4.51
C ARG A 51 17.18 21.89 5.83
N TRP A 52 16.63 23.10 5.85
CA TRP A 52 16.57 23.92 7.07
C TRP A 52 15.75 23.24 8.17
N LEU A 53 14.58 22.72 7.84
CA LEU A 53 13.73 22.01 8.79
C LEU A 53 14.42 20.75 9.31
N LEU A 54 15.03 19.97 8.43
CA LEU A 54 15.76 18.76 8.82
C LEU A 54 16.88 19.06 9.81
N ALA A 55 17.64 20.14 9.61
CA ALA A 55 18.67 20.57 10.55
C ALA A 55 18.09 20.94 11.92
N LYS A 56 16.98 21.70 11.94
CA LYS A 56 16.28 22.07 13.18
C LYS A 56 15.70 20.87 13.91
N LEU A 57 15.12 19.93 13.18
CA LEU A 57 14.59 18.70 13.75
C LEU A 57 15.70 17.83 14.34
N ARG A 58 16.86 17.71 13.67
CA ARG A 58 18.03 17.01 14.24
C ARG A 58 18.44 17.58 15.59
N GLU A 59 18.55 18.91 15.68
CA GLU A 59 18.88 19.59 16.94
C GLU A 59 17.80 19.36 18.01
N ARG A 60 16.52 19.49 17.63
CA ARG A 60 15.39 19.29 18.55
C ARG A 60 15.35 17.86 19.09
N PHE A 61 15.44 16.87 18.21
CA PHE A 61 15.43 15.46 18.61
C PHE A 61 16.64 15.12 19.48
N PHE A 62 17.82 15.64 19.16
CA PHE A 62 19.02 15.47 19.99
C PHE A 62 18.80 15.99 21.42
N ARG A 63 18.22 17.19 21.58
CA ARG A 63 17.86 17.73 22.91
C ARG A 63 16.84 16.86 23.65
N CYS A 64 15.98 16.16 22.92
CA CYS A 64 15.01 15.21 23.46
C CYS A 64 15.60 13.79 23.64
N ARG A 65 16.92 13.61 23.45
CA ARG A 65 17.62 12.32 23.50
C ARG A 65 17.08 11.29 22.50
N LEU A 66 16.64 11.77 21.34
CA LEU A 66 16.26 10.97 20.18
C LEU A 66 17.22 11.21 19.02
N GLU A 67 17.42 10.20 18.21
CA GLU A 67 18.21 10.29 16.99
C GLU A 67 17.34 9.98 15.77
N LEU A 68 17.44 10.84 14.75
CA LEU A 68 16.79 10.60 13.46
C LEU A 68 17.58 9.55 12.68
N HIS A 69 16.91 8.48 12.25
CA HIS A 69 17.57 7.42 11.52
C HIS A 69 18.08 7.91 10.15
N PRO A 70 19.41 7.97 9.92
CA PRO A 70 20.00 8.68 8.78
C PRO A 70 19.56 8.10 7.43
N GLU A 71 19.39 6.78 7.34
CA GLU A 71 18.96 6.14 6.09
C GLU A 71 17.45 6.24 5.81
N LYS A 72 16.63 6.41 6.86
CA LYS A 72 15.17 6.49 6.71
C LYS A 72 14.73 7.92 6.43
N THR A 73 15.40 8.89 7.05
CA THR A 73 15.09 10.30 6.88
C THR A 73 15.66 10.82 5.56
N LYS A 74 14.77 11.18 4.64
CA LYS A 74 15.15 11.64 3.30
C LYS A 74 14.26 12.79 2.85
N ILE A 75 14.84 13.68 2.05
CA ILE A 75 14.11 14.72 1.31
C ILE A 75 13.68 14.09 -0.01
N VAL A 76 12.38 14.17 -0.32
CA VAL A 76 11.82 13.56 -1.52
C VAL A 76 11.12 14.62 -2.34
N TYR A 77 11.49 14.68 -3.62
CA TYR A 77 10.86 15.58 -4.56
C TYR A 77 9.54 15.00 -5.06
N CYS A 78 8.45 15.72 -4.82
CA CYS A 78 7.12 15.32 -5.25
C CYS A 78 6.87 15.81 -6.69
N LYS A 79 7.42 15.07 -7.67
CA LYS A 79 7.28 15.41 -9.10
C LYS A 79 5.84 15.25 -9.60
N ASP A 80 5.37 16.24 -10.37
CA ASP A 80 4.09 16.26 -11.07
C ASP A 80 4.20 17.05 -12.39
N ASP A 81 3.06 17.32 -13.05
CA ASP A 81 3.01 18.01 -14.35
C ASP A 81 3.65 19.41 -14.30
N ASP A 82 3.46 20.13 -13.19
CA ASP A 82 3.95 21.49 -12.98
C ASP A 82 5.41 21.50 -12.47
N ARG A 83 5.83 20.42 -11.80
CA ARG A 83 7.14 20.26 -11.16
C ARG A 83 7.95 19.20 -11.87
N GLN A 84 8.58 19.58 -12.98
CA GLN A 84 9.29 18.66 -13.88
C GLN A 84 10.75 18.37 -13.51
N GLY A 85 11.23 18.90 -12.38
CA GLY A 85 12.58 18.67 -11.87
C GLY A 85 12.92 17.17 -11.78
N SER A 86 14.21 16.86 -11.83
CA SER A 86 14.72 15.51 -11.66
C SER A 86 15.59 15.46 -10.42
N TYR A 87 15.25 14.58 -9.48
CA TYR A 87 15.97 14.43 -8.23
C TYR A 87 16.28 12.95 -7.94
N PRO A 88 17.30 12.64 -7.13
CA PRO A 88 17.63 11.25 -6.80
C PRO A 88 16.50 10.52 -6.08
N GLN A 89 15.69 11.24 -5.31
CA GLN A 89 14.57 10.70 -4.54
C GLN A 89 13.26 11.34 -5.02
N GLU A 90 12.47 10.58 -5.78
CA GLU A 90 11.14 11.01 -6.28
C GLU A 90 10.00 10.08 -5.80
N LYS A 91 10.29 9.25 -4.80
CA LYS A 91 9.30 8.33 -4.23
C LYS A 91 9.59 8.00 -2.77
N PHE A 92 8.53 7.76 -2.01
CA PHE A 92 8.64 7.26 -0.65
C PHE A 92 7.49 6.33 -0.30
N ASP A 93 7.72 5.53 0.73
CA ASP A 93 6.71 4.64 1.29
C ASP A 93 6.21 5.22 2.61
N PHE A 94 4.89 5.20 2.82
CA PHE A 94 4.25 5.61 4.07
C PHE A 94 2.97 4.79 4.27
N LEU A 95 2.80 4.20 5.45
CA LEU A 95 1.62 3.38 5.83
C LEU A 95 1.24 2.30 4.79
N GLY A 96 2.23 1.67 4.17
CA GLY A 96 2.03 0.64 3.16
C GLY A 96 1.70 1.15 1.76
N TYR A 97 1.70 2.47 1.53
CA TYR A 97 1.56 3.11 0.24
C TYR A 97 2.91 3.61 -0.28
N THR A 98 3.17 3.45 -1.58
CA THR A 98 4.26 4.15 -2.28
C THR A 98 3.69 5.38 -2.98
N PHE A 99 4.12 6.55 -2.53
CA PHE A 99 3.89 7.84 -3.17
C PHE A 99 4.94 8.05 -4.26
N ARG A 100 4.48 8.32 -5.48
CA ARG A 100 5.34 8.58 -6.65
C ARG A 100 4.55 9.30 -7.75
N PRO A 101 5.21 9.82 -8.79
CA PRO A 101 4.55 10.33 -9.99
C PRO A 101 3.78 9.20 -10.69
N ARG A 102 2.50 9.43 -10.98
CA ARG A 102 1.62 8.49 -11.67
C ARG A 102 0.70 9.24 -12.62
N ARG A 103 0.46 8.64 -13.78
CA ARG A 103 -0.54 9.12 -14.73
C ARG A 103 -1.93 9.02 -14.10
N SER A 104 -2.63 10.14 -14.05
CA SER A 104 -4.01 10.28 -13.59
C SER A 104 -4.86 10.88 -14.70
N LYS A 105 -6.18 10.72 -14.62
CA LYS A 105 -7.15 11.27 -15.57
C LYS A 105 -8.04 12.26 -14.81
N ASN A 106 -8.15 13.47 -15.30
CA ASN A 106 -9.05 14.47 -14.70
C ASN A 106 -10.51 14.23 -15.13
N ARG A 107 -11.45 14.98 -14.53
CA ARG A 107 -12.88 14.89 -14.86
C ARG A 107 -13.22 15.22 -16.32
N HIS A 108 -12.35 15.96 -17.01
CA HIS A 108 -12.49 16.34 -18.43
C HIS A 108 -11.82 15.33 -19.38
N GLY A 109 -11.29 14.23 -18.85
CA GLY A 109 -10.65 13.18 -19.63
C GLY A 109 -9.20 13.43 -20.03
N LYS A 110 -8.62 14.59 -19.69
CA LYS A 110 -7.20 14.88 -19.92
C LYS A 110 -6.34 14.10 -18.93
N TYR A 111 -5.28 13.50 -19.45
CA TYR A 111 -4.27 12.85 -18.65
C TYR A 111 -3.23 13.84 -18.16
N PHE A 112 -2.78 13.66 -16.92
CA PHE A 112 -1.73 14.47 -16.30
C PHE A 112 -0.92 13.62 -15.33
N ILE A 113 0.27 14.08 -14.95
CA ILE A 113 1.08 13.43 -13.91
C ILE A 113 0.67 13.98 -12.55
N ASN A 114 0.29 13.08 -11.64
CA ASN A 114 -0.01 13.41 -10.25
C ASN A 114 0.91 12.63 -9.31
N PHE A 115 1.41 13.28 -8.27
CA PHE A 115 2.13 12.61 -7.21
C PHE A 115 1.13 11.93 -6.26
N SER A 116 0.92 10.62 -6.46
CA SER A 116 -0.19 9.91 -5.82
C SER A 116 0.20 8.56 -5.20
N PRO A 117 -0.44 8.18 -4.08
CA PRO A 117 -0.17 6.91 -3.43
C PRO A 117 -0.81 5.73 -4.17
N GLY A 118 -0.19 4.57 -4.03
CA GLY A 118 -0.76 3.27 -4.37
C GLY A 118 -0.09 2.19 -3.53
N VAL A 119 -0.64 0.98 -3.46
CA VAL A 119 -0.06 -0.10 -2.64
C VAL A 119 1.44 -0.25 -2.88
N SER A 120 2.22 -0.31 -1.80
CA SER A 120 3.67 -0.38 -1.90
C SER A 120 4.14 -1.75 -2.40
N ASN A 121 5.33 -1.80 -2.98
CA ASN A 121 5.92 -3.06 -3.41
C ASN A 121 6.11 -4.02 -2.24
N LYS A 122 6.47 -3.51 -1.06
CA LYS A 122 6.61 -4.29 0.19
C LYS A 122 5.27 -4.87 0.62
N ALA A 123 4.21 -4.06 0.65
CA ALA A 123 2.87 -4.51 1.01
C ALA A 123 2.34 -5.54 0.00
N ALA A 124 2.47 -5.27 -1.29
CA ALA A 124 2.05 -6.18 -2.36
C ALA A 124 2.83 -7.51 -2.32
N LYS A 125 4.14 -7.48 -2.01
CA LYS A 125 4.95 -8.69 -1.81
C LYS A 125 4.44 -9.49 -0.61
N LYS A 126 4.14 -8.84 0.51
CA LYS A 126 3.57 -9.50 1.71
C LYS A 126 2.23 -10.17 1.39
N MET A 127 1.32 -9.50 0.69
CA MET A 127 0.04 -10.10 0.27
C MET A 127 0.24 -11.34 -0.60
N ARG A 128 1.11 -11.27 -1.62
CA ARG A 128 1.41 -12.42 -2.48
C ARG A 128 2.04 -13.58 -1.71
N GLN A 129 2.89 -13.27 -0.73
CA GLN A 129 3.46 -14.27 0.17
C GLN A 129 2.37 -14.95 1.00
N THR A 130 1.43 -14.19 1.59
CA THR A 130 0.26 -14.76 2.30
C THR A 130 -0.60 -15.63 1.38
N ILE A 131 -0.87 -15.19 0.14
CA ILE A 131 -1.60 -16.00 -0.85
C ILE A 131 -0.87 -17.32 -1.12
N ARG A 132 0.47 -17.29 -1.23
CA ARG A 132 1.29 -18.49 -1.44
C ARG A 132 1.21 -19.45 -0.26
N GLU A 133 1.19 -18.92 0.96
CA GLU A 133 1.09 -19.69 2.22
C GLU A 133 -0.26 -20.40 2.39
N TRP A 134 -1.32 -19.93 1.74
CA TRP A 134 -2.60 -20.66 1.71
C TRP A 134 -2.49 -22.05 1.07
N LYS A 135 -1.43 -22.26 0.26
CA LYS A 135 -1.11 -23.53 -0.41
C LYS A 135 -2.34 -24.14 -1.11
N LEU A 136 -3.12 -23.31 -1.81
CA LEU A 136 -4.40 -23.73 -2.41
C LEU A 136 -4.28 -24.96 -3.30
N HIS A 137 -3.17 -25.11 -4.03
CA HIS A 137 -2.90 -26.28 -4.86
C HIS A 137 -2.85 -27.63 -4.12
N LEU A 138 -2.79 -27.63 -2.78
CA LEU A 138 -2.86 -28.81 -1.91
C LEU A 138 -4.26 -29.05 -1.32
N ARG A 139 -5.22 -28.16 -1.56
CA ARG A 139 -6.58 -28.18 -0.99
C ARG A 139 -7.62 -28.65 -2.02
N SER A 140 -7.37 -29.78 -2.68
CA SER A 140 -8.30 -30.33 -3.67
C SER A 140 -9.60 -30.87 -3.05
N ASP A 141 -9.60 -31.08 -1.73
CA ASP A 141 -10.75 -31.48 -0.91
C ASP A 141 -11.81 -30.38 -0.77
N LYS A 142 -11.46 -29.12 -1.01
CA LYS A 142 -12.36 -27.96 -0.88
C LYS A 142 -13.05 -27.64 -2.18
N GLU A 143 -14.28 -27.13 -2.12
CA GLU A 143 -14.94 -26.49 -3.25
C GLU A 143 -14.51 -25.02 -3.39
N LEU A 144 -14.83 -24.40 -4.53
CA LEU A 144 -14.45 -23.01 -4.78
C LEU A 144 -15.09 -22.06 -3.77
N GLU A 145 -16.31 -22.37 -3.35
CA GLU A 145 -17.09 -21.66 -2.33
C GLU A 145 -16.47 -21.76 -0.93
N ASP A 146 -15.86 -22.90 -0.59
CA ASP A 146 -15.11 -23.05 0.66
C ASP A 146 -13.87 -22.14 0.65
N ILE A 147 -13.12 -22.16 -0.46
CA ILE A 147 -11.94 -21.31 -0.63
C ILE A 147 -12.34 -19.82 -0.53
N ALA A 148 -13.42 -19.44 -1.21
CA ALA A 148 -13.96 -18.10 -1.11
C ALA A 148 -14.29 -17.72 0.35
N ARG A 149 -15.02 -18.58 1.07
CA ARG A 149 -15.37 -18.35 2.49
C ARG A 149 -14.14 -18.19 3.38
N MET A 150 -13.11 -19.01 3.19
CA MET A 150 -11.89 -18.97 3.98
C MET A 150 -11.07 -17.68 3.79
N PHE A 151 -10.96 -17.19 2.56
CA PHE A 151 -9.97 -16.15 2.24
C PHE A 151 -10.59 -14.77 1.93
N ASN A 152 -11.89 -14.69 1.68
CA ASN A 152 -12.57 -13.41 1.48
C ASN A 152 -12.40 -12.41 2.64
N PRO A 153 -12.40 -12.80 3.93
CA PRO A 153 -12.16 -11.83 5.00
C PRO A 153 -10.81 -11.11 4.84
N VAL A 154 -9.75 -11.85 4.50
CA VAL A 154 -8.41 -11.29 4.26
C VAL A 154 -8.40 -10.40 3.01
N LEU A 155 -9.00 -10.87 1.92
CA LEU A 155 -9.08 -10.10 0.66
C LEU A 155 -9.87 -8.81 0.83
N ARG A 156 -11.00 -8.85 1.54
CA ARG A 156 -11.80 -7.66 1.86
C ARG A 156 -11.01 -6.69 2.71
N GLY A 157 -10.23 -7.18 3.69
CA GLY A 157 -9.33 -6.34 4.49
C GLY A 157 -8.33 -5.58 3.61
N TRP A 158 -7.63 -6.28 2.71
CA TRP A 158 -6.69 -5.65 1.79
C TRP A 158 -7.36 -4.66 0.84
N ILE A 159 -8.48 -5.04 0.23
CA ILE A 159 -9.21 -4.17 -0.69
C ILE A 159 -9.73 -2.94 0.05
N ASN A 160 -10.33 -3.09 1.21
CA ASN A 160 -10.85 -1.96 1.98
C ASN A 160 -9.74 -1.00 2.40
N TYR A 161 -8.59 -1.53 2.80
CA TYR A 161 -7.45 -0.68 3.15
C TYR A 161 -6.90 0.08 1.94
N PHE A 162 -6.68 -0.60 0.80
CA PHE A 162 -5.96 -0.04 -0.35
C PHE A 162 -6.85 0.56 -1.47
N LYS A 163 -8.18 0.45 -1.38
CA LYS A 163 -9.09 0.94 -2.45
C LYS A 163 -9.12 2.46 -2.60
N HIS A 164 -8.66 3.22 -1.62
CA HIS A 164 -8.85 4.68 -1.63
C HIS A 164 -8.00 5.37 -2.70
N TYR A 165 -6.82 4.85 -3.01
CA TYR A 165 -5.87 5.49 -3.91
C TYR A 165 -5.33 4.52 -4.95
N TYR A 166 -5.32 4.96 -6.20
CA TYR A 166 -4.74 4.26 -7.36
C TYR A 166 -5.00 2.74 -7.33
N LYS A 167 -6.29 2.35 -7.27
CA LYS A 167 -6.78 0.96 -7.14
C LYS A 167 -6.10 -0.03 -8.09
N SER A 168 -5.74 0.44 -9.28
CA SER A 168 -5.05 -0.35 -10.30
C SER A 168 -3.69 -0.89 -9.86
N ALA A 169 -3.02 -0.28 -8.89
CA ALA A 169 -1.80 -0.83 -8.31
C ALA A 169 -2.03 -2.18 -7.59
N MET A 170 -3.26 -2.49 -7.16
CA MET A 170 -3.58 -3.79 -6.56
C MET A 170 -3.78 -4.90 -7.60
N TYR A 171 -4.14 -4.57 -8.84
CA TYR A 171 -4.58 -5.56 -9.83
C TYR A 171 -3.55 -6.68 -10.07
N PRO A 172 -2.23 -6.42 -10.13
CA PRO A 172 -1.25 -7.50 -10.26
C PRO A 172 -1.30 -8.53 -9.12
N THR A 173 -1.51 -8.07 -7.88
CA THR A 173 -1.64 -8.96 -6.71
C THR A 173 -2.93 -9.76 -6.75
N LEU A 174 -4.04 -9.15 -7.17
CA LEU A 174 -5.33 -9.81 -7.27
C LEU A 174 -5.36 -10.83 -8.42
N ARG A 175 -4.77 -10.51 -9.58
CA ARG A 175 -4.58 -11.46 -10.69
C ARG A 175 -3.63 -12.61 -10.32
N TYR A 176 -2.68 -12.37 -9.41
CA TYR A 176 -1.85 -13.45 -8.86
C TYR A 176 -2.71 -14.46 -8.10
N LEU A 177 -3.70 -14.03 -7.32
CA LEU A 177 -4.66 -14.94 -6.70
C LEU A 177 -5.43 -15.75 -7.74
N ASP A 178 -5.93 -15.14 -8.81
CA ASP A 178 -6.60 -15.87 -9.90
C ASP A 178 -5.68 -16.94 -10.51
N THR A 179 -4.39 -16.62 -10.68
CA THR A 179 -3.39 -17.59 -11.14
C THR A 179 -3.25 -18.78 -10.18
N VAL A 180 -3.32 -18.55 -8.87
CA VAL A 180 -3.27 -19.61 -7.85
C VAL A 180 -4.57 -20.43 -7.86
N LEU A 181 -5.73 -19.79 -8.03
CA LEU A 181 -7.02 -20.47 -8.18
C LEU A 181 -7.05 -21.35 -9.44
N VAL A 182 -6.52 -20.86 -10.56
CA VAL A 182 -6.35 -21.65 -11.79
C VAL A 182 -5.51 -22.90 -11.53
N LYS A 183 -4.38 -22.77 -10.82
CA LYS A 183 -3.53 -23.92 -10.46
C LYS A 183 -4.26 -24.92 -9.55
N TRP A 184 -5.06 -24.44 -8.60
CA TRP A 184 -5.91 -25.31 -7.78
C TRP A 184 -6.96 -26.03 -8.63
N ALA A 185 -7.64 -25.34 -9.55
CA ALA A 185 -8.66 -25.94 -10.41
C ALA A 185 -8.06 -27.02 -11.32
N MET A 186 -6.86 -26.80 -11.86
CA MET A 186 -6.12 -27.80 -12.64
C MET A 186 -5.72 -29.04 -11.82
N ARG A 187 -5.54 -28.89 -10.50
CA ARG A 187 -5.27 -30.02 -9.58
C ARG A 187 -6.53 -30.77 -9.20
N LYS A 188 -7.64 -30.06 -8.94
CA LYS A 188 -8.92 -30.63 -8.51
C LYS A 188 -9.65 -31.35 -9.64
N TYR A 189 -9.75 -30.73 -10.82
CA TYR A 189 -10.59 -31.24 -11.90
C TYR A 189 -9.76 -31.93 -12.98
N LYS A 190 -9.97 -33.24 -13.16
CA LYS A 190 -9.28 -34.05 -14.19
C LYS A 190 -9.36 -33.44 -15.60
N LYS A 191 -10.51 -32.88 -15.99
CA LYS A 191 -10.74 -32.22 -17.30
C LYS A 191 -9.91 -30.94 -17.52
N LEU A 192 -9.38 -30.35 -16.44
CA LEU A 192 -8.56 -29.12 -16.48
C LEU A 192 -7.08 -29.41 -16.27
N LYS A 193 -6.70 -30.63 -15.92
CA LYS A 193 -5.31 -31.03 -15.69
C LYS A 193 -4.46 -30.69 -16.92
N ASN A 194 -3.34 -30.00 -16.73
CA ASN A 194 -2.43 -29.51 -17.76
C ASN A 194 -3.03 -28.53 -18.81
N HIS A 195 -4.30 -28.16 -18.71
CA HIS A 195 -4.96 -27.23 -19.63
C HIS A 195 -5.15 -25.83 -19.01
N LYS A 196 -4.06 -25.08 -18.86
CA LYS A 196 -4.06 -23.77 -18.21
C LYS A 196 -5.07 -22.79 -18.82
N ARG A 197 -5.09 -22.63 -20.15
CA ARG A 197 -6.04 -21.73 -20.84
C ARG A 197 -7.50 -22.12 -20.57
N ARG A 198 -7.81 -23.42 -20.56
CA ARG A 198 -9.15 -23.92 -20.27
C ARG A 198 -9.54 -23.66 -18.82
N ALA A 199 -8.60 -23.78 -17.88
CA ALA A 199 -8.82 -23.47 -16.47
C ALA A 199 -9.00 -21.97 -16.21
N GLU A 200 -8.26 -21.11 -16.91
CA GLU A 200 -8.47 -19.65 -16.90
C GLU A 200 -9.87 -19.28 -17.41
N GLN A 201 -10.29 -19.86 -18.53
CA GLN A 201 -11.64 -19.66 -19.08
C GLN A 201 -12.74 -20.23 -18.17
N TRP A 202 -12.49 -21.36 -17.51
CA TRP A 202 -13.40 -21.91 -16.51
C TRP A 202 -13.58 -20.96 -15.33
N LEU A 203 -12.48 -20.45 -14.76
CA LEU A 203 -12.53 -19.51 -13.65
C LEU A 203 -13.21 -18.19 -14.06
N ARG A 204 -12.88 -17.67 -15.25
CA ARG A 204 -13.48 -16.46 -15.81
C ARG A 204 -15.00 -16.58 -15.97
N ARG A 205 -15.49 -17.70 -16.51
CA ARG A 205 -16.93 -17.94 -16.65
C ARG A 205 -17.65 -17.98 -15.29
N ILE A 206 -17.01 -18.52 -14.26
CA ILE A 206 -17.55 -18.48 -12.89
C ILE A 206 -17.56 -17.04 -12.37
N ALA A 207 -16.46 -16.30 -12.53
CA ALA A 207 -16.38 -14.90 -12.10
C ALA A 207 -17.40 -13.99 -12.81
N GLU A 208 -17.75 -14.28 -14.06
CA GLU A 208 -18.80 -13.58 -14.80
C GLU A 208 -20.20 -13.91 -14.27
N ARG A 209 -20.46 -15.18 -13.92
CA ARG A 209 -21.75 -15.65 -13.38
C ARG A 209 -21.97 -15.27 -11.91
N GLN A 210 -20.92 -15.31 -11.11
CA GLN A 210 -20.93 -15.08 -9.66
C GLN A 210 -19.83 -14.11 -9.25
N PRO A 211 -19.90 -12.83 -9.67
CA PRO A 211 -18.86 -11.84 -9.38
C PRO A 211 -18.67 -11.55 -7.89
N TRP A 212 -19.63 -11.89 -7.03
CA TRP A 212 -19.57 -11.73 -5.58
C TRP A 212 -18.81 -12.85 -4.86
N LEU A 213 -18.52 -13.97 -5.53
CA LEU A 213 -17.92 -15.13 -4.89
C LEU A 213 -16.54 -14.80 -4.31
N PHE A 214 -15.70 -14.10 -5.06
CA PHE A 214 -14.47 -13.51 -4.53
C PHE A 214 -14.54 -12.00 -4.52
N ALA A 215 -14.15 -11.40 -3.39
CA ALA A 215 -14.21 -9.95 -3.20
C ALA A 215 -13.44 -9.15 -4.28
N HIS A 216 -12.38 -9.70 -4.86
CA HIS A 216 -11.55 -9.02 -5.85
C HIS A 216 -12.11 -9.06 -7.28
N TRP A 217 -13.05 -9.96 -7.58
CA TRP A 217 -13.58 -10.10 -8.94
C TRP A 217 -14.38 -8.88 -9.40
N GLN A 218 -15.17 -8.27 -8.52
CA GLN A 218 -15.88 -7.02 -8.81
C GLN A 218 -14.91 -5.89 -9.17
N LEU A 219 -13.79 -5.81 -8.44
CA LEU A 219 -12.76 -4.78 -8.67
C LEU A 219 -12.05 -4.99 -10.01
N LEU A 220 -11.73 -6.24 -10.37
CA LEU A 220 -11.10 -6.56 -11.66
C LEU A 220 -12.06 -6.38 -12.84
N LYS A 221 -13.36 -6.64 -12.66
CA LYS A 221 -14.38 -6.42 -13.70
C LYS A 221 -14.51 -4.93 -14.03
N ALA A 222 -14.57 -4.06 -13.02
CA ALA A 222 -14.61 -2.61 -13.21
C ALA A 222 -13.33 -2.03 -13.87
N ALA A 223 -12.25 -2.81 -13.95
CA ALA A 223 -11.00 -2.41 -14.58
C ALA A 223 -10.87 -2.82 -16.05
N GLY A 224 -11.67 -3.79 -16.49
CA GLY A 224 -11.69 -4.30 -17.87
C GLY A 224 -12.80 -3.70 -18.72
N GLN A 225 -13.57 -2.77 -18.15
CA GLN A 225 -14.48 -1.85 -18.83
C GLN A 225 -13.78 -0.50 -18.98
#